data_AF-A0A8S0H2V4-F1
#
_entry.id   AF-A0A8S0H2V4-F1
#
_cell.length_a   1.000
_cell.length_b   1.000
_cell.length_c   1.000
_cell.angle_alpha   90.00
_cell.angle_beta   90.00
_cell.angle_gamma   90.00
#
_symmetry.space_group_name_H-M   'P 1'
#
loop_
_entity.id
_entity.type
_entity.pdbx_description
1 polymer ?
#
loop_
_entity_poly.entity_id
_entity_poly.type
_entity_poly.pdbx_seq_one_letter_code
_entity_poly.pdbx_strand_id
1 'polypeptide(L)'
;MINHHIVQTIIMLEHLPFPSHLQNVAEIAGGHHEKMDGTGYPKQLKREQMSLPARMMAIADIFEALTAADRPYKRGKTLSEALNIMAMMCRDAHIDPELFELFIQQRIYQRYAERFLTPQQVDPVDQDSLLKKAGLST
;
A
#
# COMPACT_ATOMS: atom_id res chain seq x y z
N MET A 1 2.33 -15.66 -14.39
CA MET A 1 3.73 -15.69 -13.89
C MET A 1 4.12 -14.49 -13.01
N ILE A 2 3.25 -13.49 -12.74
CA ILE A 2 3.57 -12.42 -11.78
C ILE A 2 3.11 -12.79 -10.36
N ASN A 3 1.86 -13.19 -10.14
CA ASN A 3 1.31 -13.43 -8.78
C ASN A 3 1.94 -14.60 -7.99
N HIS A 4 2.72 -15.46 -8.64
CA HIS A 4 3.35 -16.62 -7.98
C HIS A 4 4.41 -16.20 -6.95
N HIS A 5 4.99 -15.00 -7.08
CA HIS A 5 6.00 -14.51 -6.13
C HIS A 5 5.47 -14.42 -4.71
N ILE A 6 4.20 -14.05 -4.52
CA ILE A 6 3.59 -13.97 -3.17
C ILE A 6 3.41 -15.35 -2.55
N VAL A 7 2.97 -16.32 -3.34
CA VAL A 7 2.86 -17.71 -2.87
C VAL A 7 4.23 -18.23 -2.46
N GLN A 8 5.27 -17.95 -3.26
CA GLN A 8 6.64 -18.36 -2.94
C GLN A 8 7.18 -17.63 -1.70
N THR A 9 6.89 -16.34 -1.53
CA THR A 9 7.24 -15.57 -0.32
C THR A 9 6.60 -16.20 0.93
N ILE A 10 5.32 -16.54 0.88
CA ILE A 10 4.63 -17.19 2.01
C ILE A 10 5.31 -18.52 2.33
N ILE A 11 5.52 -19.39 1.33
CA ILE A 11 6.17 -20.68 1.53
C ILE A 11 7.55 -20.50 2.17
N MET A 12 8.37 -19.60 1.63
CA MET A 12 9.72 -19.36 2.17
C MET A 12 9.66 -18.87 3.62
N LEU A 13 8.82 -17.89 3.93
CA LEU A 13 8.76 -17.26 5.25
C LEU A 13 8.12 -18.17 6.30
N GLU A 14 7.12 -18.99 5.95
CA GLU A 14 6.49 -19.96 6.87
C GLU A 14 7.47 -21.06 7.31
N HIS A 15 8.52 -21.34 6.53
CA HIS A 15 9.54 -22.33 6.88
C HIS A 15 10.72 -21.75 7.67
N LEU A 16 10.77 -20.43 7.88
CA LEU A 16 11.84 -19.82 8.69
C LEU A 16 11.51 -19.91 10.18
N PRO A 17 12.50 -20.20 11.04
CA PRO A 17 12.31 -20.28 12.49
C PRO A 17 12.25 -18.88 13.11
N PHE A 18 11.18 -18.14 12.82
CA PHE A 18 11.00 -16.79 13.38
C PHE A 18 10.85 -16.85 14.91
N PRO A 19 11.52 -15.95 15.65
CA PRO A 19 11.23 -15.75 17.06
C PRO A 19 9.79 -15.22 17.24
N SER A 20 9.19 -15.39 18.42
CA SER A 20 7.78 -15.07 18.66
C SER A 20 7.36 -13.65 18.27
N HIS A 21 8.26 -12.67 18.37
CA HIS A 21 7.99 -11.29 17.97
C HIS A 21 7.94 -11.07 16.45
N LEU A 22 8.35 -12.05 15.64
CA LEU A 22 8.32 -12.03 14.16
C LEU A 22 7.38 -13.08 13.55
N GLN A 23 6.57 -13.77 14.36
CA GLN A 23 5.71 -14.86 13.90
C GLN A 23 4.70 -14.44 12.81
N ASN A 24 4.34 -13.16 12.73
CA ASN A 24 3.38 -12.63 11.76
C ASN A 24 4.03 -12.16 10.44
N VAL A 25 5.36 -12.23 10.29
CA VAL A 25 6.06 -11.70 9.11
C VAL A 25 5.55 -12.33 7.81
N ALA A 26 5.29 -13.64 7.81
CA ALA A 26 4.75 -14.34 6.63
C ALA A 26 3.34 -13.85 6.25
N GLU A 27 2.49 -13.54 7.24
CA GLU A 27 1.14 -13.00 7.00
C GLU A 27 1.21 -11.58 6.43
N ILE A 28 2.03 -10.72 7.03
CA ILE A 28 2.18 -9.33 6.60
C ILE A 28 2.77 -9.26 5.18
N ALA A 29 3.83 -10.03 4.92
CA ALA A 29 4.47 -10.09 3.60
C ALA A 29 3.63 -10.83 2.56
N GLY A 30 2.82 -11.81 2.97
CA GLY A 30 1.96 -12.57 2.06
C GLY A 30 0.63 -11.91 1.74
N GLY A 31 0.15 -11.04 2.64
CA GLY A 31 -1.20 -10.46 2.58
C GLY A 31 -1.31 -9.11 1.86
N HIS A 32 -0.21 -8.47 1.45
CA HIS A 32 -0.26 -7.12 0.89
C HIS A 32 -0.89 -7.02 -0.53
N HIS A 33 -1.21 -8.16 -1.16
CA HIS A 33 -2.00 -8.23 -2.40
C HIS A 33 -3.46 -8.66 -2.19
N GLU A 34 -3.87 -8.92 -0.95
CA GLU A 34 -5.28 -9.08 -0.61
C GLU A 34 -6.00 -7.75 -0.76
N LYS A 35 -7.30 -7.80 -1.10
CA LYS A 35 -8.16 -6.63 -1.28
C LYS A 35 -9.28 -6.67 -0.27
N MET A 36 -9.80 -5.52 0.11
CA MET A 36 -10.77 -5.40 1.20
C MET A 36 -12.08 -6.17 0.92
N ASP A 37 -12.42 -6.34 -0.35
CA ASP A 37 -13.61 -7.07 -0.82
C ASP A 37 -13.40 -8.60 -1.00
N GLY A 38 -12.18 -9.11 -0.80
CA GLY A 38 -11.84 -10.52 -1.01
C GLY A 38 -11.49 -10.90 -2.45
N THR A 39 -11.43 -9.96 -3.39
CA THR A 39 -11.05 -10.23 -4.79
C THR A 39 -9.53 -10.24 -5.02
N GLY A 40 -8.76 -10.07 -3.94
CA GLY A 40 -7.30 -10.14 -3.94
C GLY A 40 -6.76 -11.57 -3.98
N TYR A 41 -5.46 -11.70 -3.70
CA TYR A 41 -4.77 -12.98 -3.69
C TYR A 41 -3.64 -12.95 -2.63
N PRO A 42 -3.17 -14.11 -2.12
CA PRO A 42 -3.44 -15.48 -2.59
C PRO A 42 -4.57 -16.23 -1.88
N LYS A 43 -5.01 -15.77 -0.70
CA LYS A 43 -5.99 -16.42 0.16
C LYS A 43 -7.41 -15.85 0.00
N GLN A 44 -7.58 -14.76 -0.75
CA GLN A 44 -8.89 -14.12 -1.00
C GLN A 44 -9.55 -13.66 0.30
N LEU A 45 -8.74 -13.05 1.17
CA LEU A 45 -9.19 -12.58 2.48
C LEU A 45 -9.97 -11.28 2.32
N LYS A 46 -11.05 -11.16 3.08
CA LYS A 46 -11.74 -9.88 3.28
C LYS A 46 -11.04 -9.05 4.35
N ARG A 47 -11.34 -7.75 4.37
CA ARG A 47 -10.81 -6.77 5.33
C ARG A 47 -10.74 -7.29 6.76
N GLU A 48 -11.82 -7.88 7.27
CA GLU A 48 -11.96 -8.31 8.67
C GLU A 48 -11.08 -9.53 9.01
N GLN A 49 -10.57 -10.23 8.00
CA GLN A 49 -9.70 -11.40 8.14
C GLN A 49 -8.21 -11.03 8.07
N MET A 50 -7.89 -9.77 7.74
CA MET A 50 -6.52 -9.29 7.60
C MET A 50 -6.06 -8.57 8.86
N SER A 51 -4.81 -8.78 9.25
CA SER A 51 -4.22 -8.01 10.35
C SER A 51 -4.11 -6.52 9.99
N LEU A 52 -4.11 -5.65 11.00
CA LEU A 52 -3.86 -4.22 10.78
C LEU A 52 -2.50 -3.98 10.10
N PRO A 53 -1.39 -4.62 10.52
CA PRO A 53 -0.11 -4.49 9.82
C PRO A 53 -0.13 -4.93 8.35
N ALA A 54 -0.84 -6.00 7.99
CA ALA A 54 -0.96 -6.43 6.60
C ALA A 54 -1.67 -5.37 5.73
N ARG A 55 -2.75 -4.78 6.24
CA ARG A 55 -3.47 -3.69 5.56
C ARG A 55 -2.62 -2.41 5.44
N MET A 56 -1.81 -2.10 6.45
CA MET A 56 -0.84 -0.99 6.40
C MET A 56 0.28 -1.25 5.38
N MET A 57 0.78 -2.50 5.29
CA MET A 57 1.82 -2.90 4.36
C MET A 57 1.41 -2.67 2.91
N ALA A 58 0.16 -3.01 2.55
CA ALA A 58 -0.37 -2.77 1.20
C ALA A 58 -0.28 -1.29 0.80
N ILE A 59 -0.67 -0.37 1.69
CA ILE A 59 -0.59 1.08 1.44
C ILE A 59 0.87 1.52 1.26
N ALA A 60 1.77 1.05 2.14
CA ALA A 60 3.18 1.41 2.09
C ALA A 60 3.86 0.91 0.81
N ASP A 61 3.65 -0.37 0.45
CA ASP A 61 4.22 -1.00 -0.74
C ASP A 61 3.73 -0.33 -2.03
N ILE A 62 2.41 -0.08 -2.15
CA ILE A 62 1.84 0.60 -3.32
C ILE A 62 2.40 2.02 -3.46
N PHE A 63 2.47 2.78 -2.37
CA PHE A 63 2.97 4.16 -2.42
C PHE A 63 4.45 4.20 -2.82
N GLU A 64 5.27 3.34 -2.22
CA GLU A 64 6.69 3.22 -2.54
C GLU A 64 6.89 2.80 -4.00
N ALA A 65 6.19 1.76 -4.47
CA ALA A 65 6.27 1.30 -5.85
C ALA A 65 5.84 2.34 -6.90
N LEU A 66 4.85 3.19 -6.59
CA LEU A 66 4.40 4.26 -7.48
C LEU A 66 5.39 5.43 -7.54
N THR A 67 6.08 5.71 -6.44
CA THR A 67 6.99 6.85 -6.29
C THR A 67 8.46 6.51 -6.53
N ALA A 68 8.82 5.22 -6.55
CA ALA A 68 10.17 4.75 -6.83
C ALA A 68 10.69 5.28 -8.18
N ALA A 69 11.84 5.96 -8.12
CA ALA A 69 12.52 6.58 -9.27
C ALA A 69 13.71 5.75 -9.79
N ASP A 70 13.92 4.57 -9.22
CA ASP A 70 15.07 3.69 -9.44
C ASP A 70 15.01 2.88 -10.75
N ARG A 71 13.89 2.94 -11.47
CA ARG A 71 13.71 2.21 -12.72
C ARG A 71 14.28 3.01 -13.91
N PRO A 72 15.32 2.52 -14.62
CA PRO A 72 16.00 3.25 -15.71
C PRO A 72 15.09 3.76 -16.83
N TYR A 73 13.90 3.18 -16.98
CA TYR A 73 12.96 3.41 -18.07
C TYR A 73 11.67 4.13 -17.64
N LYS A 74 11.52 4.48 -16.36
CA LYS A 74 10.27 5.07 -15.86
C LYS A 74 10.58 6.11 -14.79
N ARG A 75 10.23 7.37 -15.07
CA ARG A 75 10.22 8.40 -14.03
C ARG A 75 9.21 7.99 -12.95
N GLY A 76 9.64 8.03 -11.70
CA GLY A 76 8.76 7.88 -10.55
C GLY A 76 7.65 8.93 -10.61
N LYS A 77 6.44 8.57 -10.17
CA LYS A 77 5.30 9.48 -10.19
C LYS A 77 5.50 10.64 -9.23
N THR A 78 4.82 11.76 -9.50
CA THR A 78 4.70 12.83 -8.50
C THR A 78 3.80 12.40 -7.35
N LEU A 79 3.81 13.13 -6.24
CA LEU A 79 2.93 12.86 -5.10
C LEU A 79 1.47 12.92 -5.50
N SER A 80 1.07 13.96 -6.23
CA SER A 80 -0.32 14.09 -6.65
C SER A 80 -0.74 12.92 -7.54
N GLU A 81 0.10 12.49 -8.49
CA GLU A 81 -0.18 11.34 -9.36
C GLU A 81 -0.32 10.03 -8.59
N ALA A 82 0.64 9.73 -7.69
CA ALA A 82 0.64 8.49 -6.91
C ALA A 82 -0.59 8.43 -5.99
N LEU A 83 -0.89 9.51 -5.28
CA LEU A 83 -2.02 9.56 -4.34
C LEU A 83 -3.37 9.54 -5.07
N ASN A 84 -3.48 10.12 -6.27
CA ASN A 84 -4.70 10.01 -7.08
C ASN A 84 -4.97 8.55 -7.49
N ILE A 85 -3.93 7.79 -7.87
CA ILE A 85 -4.07 6.36 -8.17
C ILE A 85 -4.53 5.62 -6.92
N MET A 86 -3.90 5.87 -5.77
CA MET A 86 -4.27 5.23 -4.51
C MET A 86 -5.69 5.58 -4.07
N ALA A 87 -6.17 6.81 -4.30
CA ALA A 87 -7.56 7.20 -4.03
C ALA A 87 -8.55 6.38 -4.87
N MET A 88 -8.24 6.12 -6.14
CA MET A 88 -9.04 5.22 -6.98
C MET A 88 -8.97 3.78 -6.49
N MET A 89 -7.78 3.28 -6.12
CA MET A 89 -7.62 1.96 -5.52
C MET A 89 -8.41 1.80 -4.22
N CYS A 90 -8.47 2.84 -3.39
CA CYS A 90 -9.30 2.88 -2.19
C CYS A 90 -10.78 2.75 -2.53
N ARG A 91 -11.27 3.54 -3.49
CA ARG A 91 -12.67 3.47 -3.97
C ARG A 91 -13.01 2.08 -4.50
N ASP A 92 -12.07 1.45 -5.20
CA ASP A 92 -12.21 0.11 -5.78
C ASP A 92 -11.86 -1.00 -4.78
N ALA A 93 -11.90 -0.72 -3.48
CA ALA A 93 -11.67 -1.66 -2.37
C ALA A 93 -10.31 -2.40 -2.39
N HIS A 94 -9.31 -1.91 -3.11
CA HIS A 94 -7.98 -2.52 -3.14
C HIS A 94 -7.19 -2.25 -1.86
N ILE A 95 -7.39 -1.10 -1.23
CA ILE A 95 -6.72 -0.71 0.02
C ILE A 95 -7.76 -0.29 1.07
N ASP A 96 -7.36 -0.36 2.33
CA ASP A 96 -8.24 -0.04 3.45
C ASP A 96 -8.59 1.47 3.49
N PRO A 97 -9.89 1.84 3.51
CA PRO A 97 -10.31 3.22 3.47
C PRO A 97 -9.94 4.03 4.73
N GLU A 98 -10.06 3.44 5.92
CA GLU A 98 -9.76 4.13 7.18
C GLU A 98 -8.24 4.40 7.28
N LEU A 99 -7.42 3.45 6.84
CA LEU A 99 -5.97 3.62 6.81
C LEU A 99 -5.54 4.60 5.71
N PHE A 100 -6.18 4.59 4.54
CA PHE A 100 -5.89 5.56 3.49
C PHE A 100 -6.24 6.98 3.94
N GLU A 101 -7.40 7.19 4.57
CA GLU A 101 -7.78 8.47 5.16
C GLU A 101 -6.73 8.95 6.17
N LEU A 102 -6.34 8.09 7.11
CA LEU A 102 -5.30 8.41 8.10
C LEU A 102 -3.97 8.79 7.43
N PHE A 103 -3.56 8.05 6.41
CA PHE A 103 -2.33 8.30 5.65
C PHE A 103 -2.32 9.67 4.99
N ILE A 104 -3.46 10.12 4.45
CA ILE A 104 -3.64 11.45 3.85
C ILE A 104 -3.69 12.54 4.92
N GLN A 105 -4.58 12.43 5.91
CA GLN A 105 -4.82 13.46 6.93
C GLN A 105 -3.57 13.73 7.78
N GLN A 106 -2.84 12.67 8.14
CA GLN A 106 -1.60 12.79 8.93
C GLN A 106 -0.37 13.16 8.08
N ARG A 107 -0.55 13.34 6.76
CA ARG A 107 0.51 13.69 5.81
C ARG A 107 1.71 12.75 5.89
N ILE A 108 1.45 11.45 6.07
CA ILE A 108 2.51 10.45 6.19
C ILE A 108 3.29 10.38 4.86
N TYR A 109 2.59 10.48 3.73
CA TYR A 109 3.17 10.58 2.39
C TYR A 109 4.19 11.72 2.28
N GLN A 110 3.90 12.88 2.88
CA GLN A 110 4.74 14.07 2.80
C GLN A 110 6.04 13.87 3.57
N ARG A 111 5.95 13.32 4.80
CA ARG A 111 7.14 13.00 5.62
C ARG A 111 8.06 11.99 4.93
N TYR A 112 7.49 11.01 4.23
CA TYR A 112 8.27 10.08 3.41
C TYR A 112 8.92 10.82 2.23
N ALA A 113 8.16 11.64 1.51
CA ALA A 113 8.61 12.37 0.34
C ALA A 113 9.81 13.28 0.63
N GLU A 114 9.75 14.03 1.72
CA GLU A 114 10.81 14.94 2.17
C GLU A 114 12.13 14.21 2.46
N ARG A 115 12.06 12.93 2.84
CA ARG A 115 13.23 12.14 3.21
C ARG A 115 13.80 11.33 2.05
N PHE A 116 12.95 10.87 1.13
CA PHE A 116 13.32 9.82 0.17
C PHE A 116 13.06 10.17 -1.30
N LEU A 117 12.20 11.14 -1.61
CA LEU A 117 11.87 11.48 -3.00
C LEU A 117 12.70 12.67 -3.49
N THR A 118 12.84 12.73 -4.81
CA THR A 118 13.50 13.88 -5.46
C THR A 118 12.58 15.11 -5.42
N PRO A 119 13.13 16.34 -5.34
CA PRO A 119 12.30 17.55 -5.29
C PRO A 119 11.33 17.69 -6.45
N GLN A 120 11.65 17.12 -7.62
CA GLN A 120 10.80 17.17 -8.82
C GLN A 120 9.54 16.31 -8.70
N GLN A 121 9.51 15.35 -7.77
CA GLN A 121 8.34 14.51 -7.50
C GLN A 121 7.41 15.10 -6.45
N VAL A 122 7.87 16.11 -5.69
CA VAL A 122 7.12 16.70 -4.57
C VAL A 122 6.32 17.90 -5.09
N ASP A 123 5.14 17.62 -5.64
CA ASP A 123 4.17 18.62 -6.08
C ASP A 123 3.06 18.84 -5.03
N PRO A 124 2.33 19.98 -5.10
CA PRO A 124 1.24 20.25 -4.17
C PRO A 124 0.14 19.18 -4.21
N VAL A 125 -0.36 18.80 -3.04
CA VAL A 125 -1.41 17.77 -2.87
C VAL A 125 -2.66 18.41 -2.26
N ASP A 126 -3.79 18.27 -2.96
CA ASP A 126 -5.12 18.63 -2.48
C ASP A 126 -5.76 17.42 -1.75
N GLN A 127 -5.74 17.45 -0.42
CA GLN A 127 -6.20 16.34 0.42
C GLN A 127 -7.72 16.15 0.35
N ASP A 128 -8.49 17.24 0.32
CA ASP A 128 -9.95 17.18 0.28
C ASP A 128 -10.43 16.55 -1.02
N SER A 129 -9.80 16.92 -2.13
CA SER A 129 -10.04 16.31 -3.44
C SER A 129 -9.71 14.82 -3.44
N LEU A 130 -8.60 14.40 -2.80
CA LEU A 130 -8.24 12.99 -2.69
C LEU A 130 -9.25 12.18 -1.86
N LEU A 131 -9.64 12.67 -0.68
CA LEU A 131 -10.62 11.99 0.18
C LEU A 131 -11.97 11.87 -0.52
N LYS A 132 -12.40 12.92 -1.24
CA LYS A 132 -13.60 12.87 -2.08
C LYS A 132 -13.50 11.85 -3.20
N LYS A 133 -12.35 11.78 -3.89
CA LYS A 133 -12.09 10.75 -4.90
C LYS A 133 -12.05 9.35 -4.30
N ALA A 134 -11.58 9.18 -3.07
CA ALA A 134 -11.63 7.89 -2.37
C ALA A 134 -13.05 7.50 -1.89
N GLY A 135 -14.00 8.44 -1.91
CA GLY A 135 -15.36 8.22 -1.39
C GLY A 135 -15.46 8.35 0.13
N LEU A 136 -14.50 9.07 0.75
CA LEU A 136 -14.34 9.20 2.20
C LEU A 136 -14.72 10.59 2.72
N SER A 137 -15.44 11.37 1.91
CA SER A 137 -15.94 12.68 2.36
C SER A 137 -16.95 12.50 3.49
N THR A 138 -16.79 13.35 4.51
CA THR A 138 -17.62 13.47 5.71
C THR A 138 -19.08 13.78 5.40
#